data_AF-A0A2V9PNK9-F1
#
_entry.id   AF-A0A2V9PNK9-F1
#
_cell.length_a   1.000
_cell.length_b   1.000
_cell.length_c   1.000
_cell.angle_alpha   90.00
_cell.angle_beta   90.00
_cell.angle_gamma   90.00
#
_symmetry.space_group_name_H-M   'P 1'
#
loop_
_entity.id
_entity.type
_entity.pdbx_description
1 polymer ?
#
loop_
_entity_poly.entity_id
_entity_poly.type
_entity_poly.pdbx_seq_one_letter_code
_entity_poly.pdbx_strand_id
1 'polypeptide(L)'
;ATLFVVASVGMAVGGGQYVLAVVATLLIIGVLLLLGGIERGLNLKVLLYAYEVSGPSAEETEAKVNEVLEPLHSLMLNTQLAPTPRHVRIHFECEGTRKHQARVLKGLKESGAFESVAALGPVQAE
;
A
#
# COMPACT_ATOMS: atom_id res chain seq x y z
N ALA A 1 4.03 13.56 -21.02
CA ALA A 1 3.29 12.85 -22.10
C ALA A 1 1.83 13.32 -22.22
N THR A 2 1.06 13.35 -21.13
CA THR A 2 -0.37 13.74 -21.13
C THR A 2 -0.66 15.12 -21.70
N LEU A 3 0.18 16.12 -21.40
CA LEU A 3 0.04 17.49 -21.94
C LEU A 3 0.12 17.55 -23.48
N PHE A 4 1.03 16.80 -24.10
CA PHE A 4 1.17 16.78 -25.57
C PHE A 4 -0.01 16.10 -26.26
N VAL A 5 -0.60 15.09 -25.62
CA VAL A 5 -1.79 14.40 -26.13
C VAL A 5 -3.02 15.32 -26.08
N VAL A 6 -3.19 16.09 -25.01
CA VAL A 6 -4.30 17.06 -24.94
C VAL A 6 -4.09 18.21 -25.93
N ALA A 7 -2.83 18.65 -26.12
CA ALA A 7 -2.50 19.67 -27.11
C ALA A 7 -2.82 19.23 -28.55
N SER A 8 -2.60 17.95 -28.91
CA SER A 8 -2.96 17.45 -30.24
C SER A 8 -4.47 17.38 -30.47
N VAL A 9 -5.26 17.09 -29.44
CA VAL A 9 -6.73 17.21 -29.48
C VAL A 9 -7.13 18.68 -29.73
N GLY A 10 -6.48 19.63 -29.05
CA GLY A 10 -6.68 21.06 -29.28
C GLY A 10 -6.34 21.49 -30.72
N MET A 11 -5.26 20.96 -31.30
CA MET A 11 -4.91 21.20 -32.71
C MET A 11 -5.95 20.61 -33.68
N ALA A 12 -6.52 19.44 -33.37
CA ALA A 12 -7.60 18.85 -34.18
C ALA A 12 -8.87 19.73 -34.15
N VAL A 13 -9.22 20.29 -33.00
CA VAL A 13 -10.32 21.27 -32.87
C VAL A 13 -10.00 22.55 -33.64
N GLY A 14 -8.79 23.08 -33.50
CA GLY A 14 -8.34 24.28 -34.23
C GLY A 14 -8.31 24.10 -35.75
N GLY A 15 -8.11 22.87 -36.24
CA GLY A 15 -8.20 22.50 -37.65
C GLY A 15 -9.62 22.20 -38.15
N GLY A 16 -10.66 22.41 -37.33
CA GLY A 16 -12.06 22.15 -37.67
C GLY A 16 -12.47 20.66 -37.66
N GLN A 17 -11.59 19.77 -37.20
CA GLN A 17 -11.82 18.32 -37.18
C GLN A 17 -12.53 17.88 -35.89
N TYR A 18 -13.76 18.35 -35.69
CA TYR A 18 -14.52 18.10 -34.46
C TYR A 18 -14.79 16.61 -34.21
N VAL A 19 -15.10 15.84 -35.25
CA VAL A 19 -15.34 14.40 -35.13
C VAL A 19 -14.09 13.69 -34.61
N LEU A 20 -12.92 14.02 -35.16
CA LEU A 20 -11.64 13.45 -34.72
C LEU A 20 -11.34 13.82 -33.28
N ALA A 21 -11.58 15.08 -32.88
CA ALA A 21 -11.37 15.54 -31.53
C ALA A 21 -12.27 14.82 -30.51
N VAL A 22 -13.55 14.58 -30.85
CA VAL A 22 -14.49 13.83 -30.00
C VAL A 22 -14.02 12.40 -29.82
N VAL A 23 -13.66 11.71 -30.91
CA VAL A 23 -13.16 10.33 -30.84
C VAL A 23 -11.88 10.24 -30.01
N ALA A 24 -10.93 11.16 -30.22
CA ALA A 24 -9.68 11.20 -29.45
C ALA A 24 -9.93 11.42 -27.96
N THR A 25 -10.85 12.34 -27.61
CA THR A 25 -11.22 12.60 -26.21
C THR A 25 -11.87 11.37 -25.56
N LEU A 26 -12.80 10.71 -26.26
CA LEU A 26 -13.41 9.47 -25.77
C LEU A 26 -12.39 8.37 -25.56
N LEU A 27 -11.41 8.23 -26.46
CA LEU A 27 -10.33 7.26 -26.33
C LEU A 27 -9.48 7.55 -25.09
N ILE A 28 -9.09 8.81 -24.86
CA ILE A 28 -8.34 9.21 -23.67
C ILE A 28 -9.10 8.84 -22.39
N ILE A 29 -10.39 9.19 -22.32
CA ILE A 29 -11.24 8.82 -21.18
C ILE A 29 -11.29 7.30 -21.00
N GLY A 30 -11.51 6.55 -22.08
CA GLY A 30 -11.54 5.09 -22.05
C GLY A 30 -10.24 4.47 -21.52
N VAL A 31 -9.09 4.97 -21.96
CA VAL A 31 -7.77 4.53 -21.48
C VAL A 31 -7.58 4.88 -20.00
N LEU A 32 -7.98 6.08 -19.56
CA LEU A 32 -7.88 6.46 -18.15
C LEU A 32 -8.77 5.59 -17.26
N LEU A 33 -9.97 5.25 -17.70
CA LEU A 33 -10.86 4.34 -16.99
C LEU A 33 -10.28 2.93 -16.91
N LEU A 34 -9.72 2.42 -18.00
CA LEU A 34 -9.01 1.14 -18.04
C LEU A 34 -7.81 1.14 -17.10
N LEU A 35 -6.99 2.20 -17.15
CA LEU A 35 -5.82 2.35 -16.31
C LEU A 35 -6.20 2.40 -14.83
N GLY A 36 -7.22 3.19 -14.47
CA GLY A 36 -7.74 3.22 -13.10
C GLY A 36 -8.33 1.88 -12.65
N GLY A 37 -8.94 1.12 -13.56
CA GLY A 37 -9.39 -0.26 -13.31
C GLY A 37 -8.21 -1.21 -13.05
N ILE A 38 -7.15 -1.10 -13.86
CA ILE A 38 -5.92 -1.88 -13.73
C ILE A 38 -5.19 -1.52 -12.43
N GLU A 39 -5.10 -0.24 -12.05
CA GLU A 39 -4.52 0.18 -10.77
C GLU A 39 -5.26 -0.42 -9.58
N ARG A 40 -6.60 -0.40 -9.62
CA ARG A 40 -7.45 -1.03 -8.59
C ARG A 40 -7.25 -2.55 -8.55
N GLY A 41 -7.14 -3.20 -9.70
CA GLY A 41 -6.96 -4.64 -9.82
C GLY A 41 -5.57 -5.13 -9.40
N LEU A 42 -4.53 -4.40 -9.80
CA LEU A 42 -3.14 -4.73 -9.48
C LEU A 42 -2.74 -4.31 -8.07
N ASN A 43 -3.56 -3.52 -7.37
CA ASN A 43 -3.31 -3.10 -5.99
C ASN A 43 -1.94 -2.40 -5.84
N LEU A 44 -1.50 -1.70 -6.90
CA LEU A 44 -0.15 -1.15 -7.04
C LEU A 44 0.14 0.02 -6.09
N LYS A 45 -0.89 0.54 -5.42
CA LYS A 45 -0.70 1.55 -4.39
C LYS A 45 -0.08 0.85 -3.18
N VAL A 46 1.23 0.95 -3.07
CA VAL A 46 1.96 0.65 -1.85
C VAL A 46 1.51 1.69 -0.82
N LEU A 47 0.89 1.24 0.27
CA LEU A 47 0.55 2.07 1.42
C LEU A 47 1.40 1.62 2.60
N LEU A 48 1.69 2.55 3.51
CA LEU A 48 2.15 2.21 4.85
C LEU A 48 0.99 1.64 5.65
N TYR A 49 1.22 0.50 6.30
CA TYR A 49 0.28 -0.09 7.25
C TYR A 49 0.94 -0.19 8.62
N ALA A 50 0.25 0.31 9.64
CA ALA A 50 0.66 0.21 11.03
C ALA A 50 0.15 -1.09 11.66
N TYR A 51 1.02 -1.75 12.41
CA TYR A 51 0.73 -2.94 13.20
C TYR A 51 1.16 -2.71 14.63
N GLU A 52 0.34 -3.16 15.57
CA GLU A 52 0.66 -3.24 16.99
C GLU A 52 0.73 -4.72 17.38
N VAL A 53 1.88 -5.13 17.91
CA VAL A 53 2.13 -6.49 18.38
C VAL A 53 2.54 -6.43 19.83
N SER A 54 1.87 -7.23 20.67
CA SER A 54 2.20 -7.36 22.11
C SER A 54 2.88 -8.69 22.38
N GLY A 55 3.99 -8.67 23.12
CA GLY A 55 4.73 -9.87 23.50
C GLY A 55 5.43 -9.79 24.85
N PRO A 56 5.96 -10.91 25.35
CA PRO A 56 6.54 -11.02 26.70
C PRO A 56 7.92 -10.34 26.81
N SER A 57 8.69 -10.29 25.73
CA SER A 57 10.00 -9.64 25.66
C SER A 57 10.14 -8.84 24.36
N ALA A 58 10.76 -7.66 24.43
CA ALA A 58 11.01 -6.79 23.29
C ALA A 58 11.83 -7.49 22.20
N GLU A 59 12.95 -8.08 22.59
CA GLU A 59 13.93 -8.67 21.67
C GLU A 59 13.40 -9.94 21.00
N GLU A 60 12.70 -10.80 21.75
CA GLU A 60 12.10 -12.02 21.18
C GLU A 60 10.94 -11.70 20.24
N THR A 61 10.16 -10.66 20.56
CA THR A 61 9.03 -10.24 19.74
C THR A 61 9.53 -9.61 18.45
N GLU A 62 10.55 -8.74 18.52
CA GLU A 62 11.15 -8.11 17.34
C GLU A 62 11.83 -9.12 16.42
N ALA A 63 12.59 -10.08 16.97
CA ALA A 63 13.21 -11.14 16.19
C ALA A 63 12.17 -12.00 15.44
N LYS A 64 11.06 -12.36 16.10
CA LYS A 64 9.97 -13.11 15.47
C LYS A 64 9.21 -12.31 14.42
N VAL A 65 9.01 -11.01 14.65
CA VAL A 65 8.42 -10.15 13.62
C VAL A 65 9.34 -10.11 12.40
N ASN A 66 10.65 -9.95 12.60
CA ASN A 66 11.60 -9.94 11.50
C ASN A 66 11.62 -11.27 10.73
N GLU A 67 11.55 -12.41 11.42
CA GLU A 67 11.46 -13.75 10.80
C GLU A 67 10.19 -13.91 9.94
N VAL A 68 9.05 -13.35 10.37
CA VAL A 68 7.80 -13.36 9.59
C VAL A 68 7.87 -12.43 8.39
N LEU A 69 8.64 -11.34 8.48
CA LEU A 69 8.79 -10.32 7.44
C LEU A 69 9.88 -10.67 6.40
N GLU A 70 10.87 -11.48 6.76
CA GLU A 70 11.98 -11.92 5.91
C GLU A 70 11.53 -12.61 4.61
N PRO A 71 10.63 -13.63 4.62
CA PRO A 71 10.13 -14.26 3.39
C PRO A 71 9.23 -13.33 2.56
N LEU A 72 8.79 -12.21 3.15
CA LEU A 72 7.96 -11.20 2.52
C LEU A 72 8.79 -10.01 2.00
N HIS A 73 10.12 -10.04 2.14
CA HIS A 73 11.04 -8.94 1.79
C HIS A 73 10.56 -7.57 2.26
N SER A 74 9.97 -7.52 3.46
CA SER A 74 9.40 -6.30 4.04
C SER A 74 10.24 -5.82 5.19
N LEU A 75 10.42 -4.51 5.29
CA LEU A 75 11.17 -3.89 6.37
C LEU A 75 10.19 -3.26 7.37
N MET A 76 10.53 -3.38 8.65
CA MET A 76 9.87 -2.60 9.70
C MET A 76 10.33 -1.14 9.58
N LEU A 77 9.39 -0.24 9.40
CA LEU A 77 9.57 1.20 9.40
C LEU A 77 8.97 1.77 10.68
N ASN A 78 9.50 2.89 11.17
CA ASN A 78 8.96 3.63 12.32
C ASN A 78 8.59 2.73 13.52
N THR A 79 9.50 1.82 13.89
CA THR A 79 9.32 0.94 15.04
C THR A 79 9.34 1.76 16.33
N GLN A 80 8.24 1.75 17.08
CA GLN A 80 8.16 2.31 18.42
C GLN A 80 7.93 1.18 19.43
N LEU A 81 8.80 1.10 20.43
CA LEU A 81 8.64 0.20 21.56
C LEU A 81 8.03 0.97 22.73
N ALA A 82 6.83 0.58 23.13
CA ALA A 82 6.17 1.04 24.34
C ALA A 82 6.23 -0.10 25.38
N PRO A 83 7.22 -0.10 26.30
CA PRO A 83 7.27 -1.06 27.38
C PRO A 83 6.12 -0.78 28.37
N THR A 84 5.19 -1.72 28.51
CA THR A 84 4.18 -1.71 29.59
C THR A 84 4.63 -2.64 30.73
N PRO A 85 4.23 -2.40 32.00
CA PRO A 85 4.74 -3.12 33.17
C PRO A 85 4.43 -4.62 33.23
N ARG A 86 3.72 -5.18 32.24
CA ARG A 86 3.37 -6.60 32.16
C ARG A 86 3.71 -7.23 30.80
N HIS A 87 3.77 -6.45 29.71
CA HIS A 87 4.06 -6.90 28.35
C HIS A 87 4.69 -5.75 27.54
N VAL A 88 5.46 -6.05 26.49
CA VAL A 88 6.02 -5.05 25.57
C VAL A 88 5.09 -4.90 24.37
N ARG A 89 4.75 -3.66 24.01
CA ARG A 89 4.02 -3.33 22.77
C ARG A 89 4.99 -2.77 21.75
N ILE A 90 5.05 -3.42 20.59
CA ILE A 90 5.83 -2.97 19.44
C ILE A 90 4.84 -2.45 18.40
N HIS A 91 4.96 -1.17 18.10
CA HIS A 91 4.28 -0.55 16.98
C HIS A 91 5.26 -0.48 15.82
N PHE A 92 4.90 -0.98 14.65
CA PHE A 92 5.74 -0.87 13.46
C PHE A 92 4.90 -0.65 12.22
N GLU A 93 5.50 0.02 11.25
CA GLU A 93 4.92 0.31 9.96
C GLU A 93 5.56 -0.58 8.91
N CYS A 94 4.78 -1.03 7.93
CA CYS A 94 5.30 -1.76 6.79
C CYS A 94 4.68 -1.23 5.52
N GLU A 95 5.53 -1.00 4.52
CA GLU A 95 5.10 -0.72 3.16
C GLU A 95 4.59 -2.00 2.50
N GLY A 96 3.40 -1.93 1.92
CA GLY A 96 2.87 -3.06 1.18
C GLY A 96 1.59 -2.78 0.42
N THR A 97 1.25 -3.69 -0.48
CA THR A 97 -0.08 -3.73 -1.11
C THR A 97 -1.09 -4.34 -0.14
N ARG A 98 -2.40 -4.20 -0.39
CA ARG A 98 -3.43 -4.81 0.46
C ARG A 98 -3.34 -6.35 0.53
N LYS A 99 -2.91 -6.99 -0.57
CA LYS A 99 -2.65 -8.45 -0.59
C LYS A 99 -1.47 -8.82 0.29
N HIS A 100 -0.46 -7.96 0.30
CA HIS A 100 0.73 -8.10 1.12
C HIS A 100 0.40 -7.94 2.60
N GLN A 101 -0.38 -6.91 2.94
CA GLN A 101 -0.92 -6.68 4.29
C GLN A 101 -1.67 -7.91 4.82
N ALA A 102 -2.54 -8.52 4.00
CA ALA A 102 -3.28 -9.72 4.39
C ALA A 102 -2.35 -10.92 4.66
N ARG A 103 -1.24 -11.04 3.93
CA ARG A 103 -0.22 -12.08 4.16
C ARG A 103 0.58 -11.83 5.42
N VAL A 104 1.03 -10.59 5.66
CA VAL A 104 1.72 -10.19 6.89
C VAL A 104 0.82 -10.44 8.10
N LEU A 105 -0.43 -9.97 8.06
CA LEU A 105 -1.39 -10.17 9.16
C LEU A 105 -1.67 -11.66 9.40
N LYS A 106 -1.74 -12.46 8.35
CA LYS A 106 -1.90 -13.91 8.46
C LYS A 106 -0.67 -14.56 9.11
N GLY A 107 0.54 -14.23 8.66
CA GLY A 107 1.79 -14.74 9.23
C GLY A 107 1.96 -14.35 10.70
N LEU A 108 1.62 -13.11 11.06
CA LEU A 108 1.65 -12.64 12.46
C LEU A 108 0.62 -13.37 13.34
N LYS A 109 -0.56 -13.69 12.82
CA LYS A 109 -1.56 -14.48 13.57
C LYS A 109 -1.17 -15.95 13.70
N GLU A 110 -0.55 -16.52 12.68
CA GLU A 110 -0.13 -17.93 12.65
C GLU A 110 1.10 -18.20 13.52
N SER A 111 1.94 -17.19 13.78
CA SER A 111 3.14 -17.37 14.61
C SER A 111 2.84 -17.71 16.08
N GLY A 112 1.61 -17.44 16.56
CA GLY A 112 1.13 -17.82 17.90
C GLY A 112 1.97 -17.28 19.07
N ALA A 113 2.96 -16.45 18.78
CA ALA A 113 3.98 -15.98 19.72
C ALA A 113 3.60 -14.64 20.36
N PHE A 114 2.50 -14.06 19.93
CA PHE A 114 2.05 -12.74 20.32
C PHE A 114 0.73 -12.86 21.09
N GLU A 115 0.62 -12.17 22.21
CA GLU A 115 -0.62 -12.17 23.01
C GLU A 115 -1.74 -11.38 22.34
N SER A 116 -1.39 -10.36 21.56
CA SER A 116 -2.34 -9.55 20.82
C SER A 116 -1.68 -8.98 19.57
N VAL A 117 -2.38 -9.09 18.43
CA VAL A 117 -1.98 -8.51 17.14
C VAL A 117 -3.13 -7.65 16.64
N ALA A 118 -2.92 -6.34 16.56
CA ALA A 118 -3.90 -5.39 16.03
C ALA A 118 -3.33 -4.70 14.78
N ALA A 119 -4.08 -4.72 13.69
CA ALA A 119 -3.79 -3.87 12.54
C ALA A 119 -4.46 -2.51 12.77
N LEU A 120 -3.66 -1.46 12.94
CA LEU A 120 -4.15 -0.10 13.20
C LEU A 120 -4.66 0.59 11.93
N GLY A 121 -4.32 0.05 10.76
CA GLY A 121 -4.84 0.49 9.46
C GLY A 121 -3.78 1.21 8.61
N PRO A 122 -4.19 1.78 7.46
CA PRO A 122 -3.28 2.51 6.61
C PRO A 122 -2.87 3.83 7.27
N VAL A 123 -1.57 4.06 7.38
CA VAL A 123 -0.99 5.32 7.88
C VAL A 123 -0.75 6.22 6.67
N GLN A 124 -1.22 7.45 6.72
CA GLN A 124 -0.82 8.46 5.75
C GLN A 124 0.60 8.88 6.10
N ALA A 125 1.57 8.48 5.29
CA ALA A 125 2.87 9.11 5.29
C ALA A 125 2.66 10.59 4.93
N GLU A 126 3.11 11.48 5.82
CA GLU A 126 3.00 12.94 5.70
C GLU A 126 3.80 13.49 4.50
#